data_AF-A0A7J5EAQ7-F1
#
_entry.id   AF-A0A7J5EAQ7-F1
#
_cell.length_a   1.000
_cell.length_b   1.000
_cell.length_c   1.000
_cell.angle_alpha   90.00
_cell.angle_beta   90.00
_cell.angle_gamma   90.00
#
_symmetry.space_group_name_H-M   'P 1'
#
loop_
_entity.id
_entity.type
_entity.pdbx_description
1 polymer ?
#
loop_
_entity_poly.entity_id
_entity_poly.type
_entity_poly.pdbx_seq_one_letter_code
_entity_poly.pdbx_strand_id
1 'polypeptide(L)'
;MNIKKFMLPVLLILTAVSSALIINSCDIKSPIEGIEVRLNTFTRETLVGTYFYDAVSRNAVSQNVKVTFTGANASKIVDETNETKTVFTAEKGILLFGIQDGTQFSQSSPFEVTVKLEASGFETKTEIIKIYSKGVQSYDLFMNNSSTTPQNADEGTTTAQTDNSGTTQTDVQVTTNSGETTVTIPAGTDLGNLSGNITVNVTTVPITSQNVYIVPQNLSLSNNSTIEPAATINVSIKDQNNNSSSSLVQISLGGIVNPRTGTEYQSGETVGFFMQNTTTGNWEKVGEGTATSPAPGTLGKTNKTNVIGGA
;
A
#
# COMPACT_ATOMS: atom_id res chain seq x y z
N MET A 1 -99.73 18.68 15.06
CA MET A 1 -98.79 19.26 14.07
C MET A 1 -97.65 18.26 13.87
N ASN A 2 -97.47 17.73 12.65
CA ASN A 2 -96.67 16.52 12.39
C ASN A 2 -95.17 16.85 12.24
N ILE A 3 -94.46 16.98 13.35
CA ILE A 3 -93.04 17.41 13.43
C ILE A 3 -92.10 16.49 12.62
N LYS A 4 -92.45 15.21 12.43
CA LYS A 4 -91.65 14.24 11.66
C LYS A 4 -91.53 14.57 10.16
N LYS A 5 -92.47 15.31 9.57
CA LYS A 5 -92.41 15.66 8.13
C LYS A 5 -91.49 16.84 7.83
N PHE A 6 -91.15 17.64 8.83
CA PHE A 6 -90.26 18.80 8.66
C PHE A 6 -88.79 18.48 9.02
N MET A 7 -88.55 17.48 9.86
CA MET A 7 -87.20 17.15 10.34
C MET A 7 -86.37 16.36 9.32
N LEU A 8 -87.02 15.56 8.46
CA LEU A 8 -86.34 14.76 7.42
C LEU A 8 -85.66 15.60 6.32
N PRO A 9 -86.28 16.66 5.74
CA PRO A 9 -85.58 17.49 4.75
C PRO A 9 -84.45 18.31 5.35
N VAL A 10 -84.58 18.77 6.61
CA VAL A 10 -83.52 19.53 7.30
C VAL A 10 -82.30 18.65 7.58
N LEU A 11 -82.51 17.40 8.01
CA LEU A 11 -81.42 16.44 8.21
C LEU A 11 -80.73 16.12 6.88
N LEU A 12 -81.48 15.89 5.79
CA LEU A 12 -80.89 15.66 4.46
C LEU A 12 -80.07 16.85 3.94
N ILE A 13 -80.53 18.08 4.17
CA ILE A 13 -79.78 19.29 3.81
C ILE A 13 -78.51 19.42 4.67
N LEU A 14 -78.58 19.13 5.98
CA LEU A 14 -77.43 19.22 6.86
C LEU A 14 -76.36 18.16 6.52
N THR A 15 -76.78 16.94 6.14
CA THR A 15 -75.86 15.88 5.69
C THR A 15 -75.25 16.19 4.32
N ALA A 16 -76.01 16.81 3.41
CA ALA A 16 -75.51 17.26 2.11
C ALA A 16 -74.50 18.43 2.25
N VAL A 17 -74.74 19.35 3.19
CA VAL A 17 -73.83 20.47 3.46
C VAL A 17 -72.56 20.00 4.18
N SER A 18 -72.65 19.04 5.11
CA SER A 18 -71.45 18.52 5.79
C SER A 18 -70.57 17.67 4.85
N SER A 19 -71.17 16.93 3.91
CA SER A 19 -70.42 16.16 2.91
C SER A 19 -69.76 17.06 1.85
N ALA A 20 -70.30 18.24 1.55
CA ALA A 20 -69.67 19.22 0.66
C ALA A 20 -68.43 19.91 1.28
N LEU A 21 -68.30 19.96 2.61
CA LEU A 21 -67.17 20.59 3.29
C LEU A 21 -65.92 19.68 3.38
N ILE A 22 -66.08 18.36 3.26
CA ILE A 22 -64.96 17.40 3.33
C ILE A 22 -64.19 17.30 2.00
N ILE A 23 -64.80 17.73 0.88
CA ILE A 23 -64.20 17.61 -0.46
C ILE A 23 -63.25 18.77 -0.80
N ASN A 24 -63.27 19.86 -0.02
CA ASN A 24 -62.39 21.03 -0.24
C ASN A 24 -61.14 21.04 0.64
N SER A 25 -60.93 20.03 1.51
CA SER A 25 -59.73 19.92 2.35
C SER A 25 -58.63 19.03 1.76
N CYS A 26 -58.77 18.58 0.51
CA CYS A 26 -57.79 17.74 -0.18
C CYS A 26 -56.98 18.50 -1.23
N ASP A 27 -56.73 19.80 -1.04
CA ASP A 27 -55.65 20.51 -1.77
C ASP A 27 -54.35 20.47 -0.94
N ILE A 28 -53.99 19.28 -0.45
CA ILE A 28 -52.60 19.00 -0.10
C ILE A 28 -51.89 18.83 -1.44
N LYS A 29 -51.48 19.97 -2.00
CA LYS A 29 -50.42 20.05 -2.99
C LYS A 29 -49.32 19.09 -2.59
N SER A 30 -48.89 18.28 -3.55
CA SER A 30 -47.99 17.15 -3.33
C SER A 30 -46.86 17.59 -2.38
N PRO A 31 -46.50 16.83 -1.33
CA PRO A 31 -45.50 17.28 -0.33
C PRO A 31 -44.09 17.51 -0.89
N ILE A 32 -43.91 17.26 -2.20
CA ILE A 32 -42.71 17.48 -3.00
C ILE A 32 -42.80 18.73 -3.91
N GLU A 33 -43.98 19.37 -4.00
CA GLU A 33 -44.22 20.54 -4.83
C GLU A 33 -43.54 21.76 -4.18
N GLY A 34 -42.41 22.18 -4.74
CA GLY A 34 -41.54 23.23 -4.18
C GLY A 34 -40.27 22.72 -3.50
N ILE A 35 -40.04 21.40 -3.41
CA ILE A 35 -38.75 20.85 -2.97
C ILE A 35 -37.78 20.85 -4.16
N GLU A 36 -36.85 21.81 -4.18
CA GLU A 36 -35.73 21.83 -5.10
C GLU A 36 -34.55 21.06 -4.49
N VAL A 37 -34.31 19.83 -4.93
CA VAL A 37 -33.11 19.08 -4.53
C VAL A 37 -31.91 19.63 -5.33
N ARG A 38 -31.19 20.56 -4.73
CA ARG A 38 -29.92 21.05 -5.29
C ARG A 38 -28.80 20.07 -4.97
N LEU A 39 -28.56 19.15 -5.89
CA LEU A 39 -27.36 18.33 -5.89
C LEU A 39 -26.18 19.23 -6.24
N ASN A 40 -25.46 19.67 -5.22
CA ASN A 40 -24.24 20.45 -5.39
C ASN A 40 -23.07 19.52 -5.76
N THR A 41 -23.12 18.96 -6.97
CA THR A 41 -22.04 18.14 -7.51
C THR A 41 -21.04 19.06 -8.19
N PHE A 42 -20.04 19.54 -7.46
CA PHE A 42 -18.92 20.23 -8.07
C PHE A 42 -18.14 19.21 -8.92
N THR A 43 -18.18 19.37 -10.24
CA THR A 43 -17.31 18.61 -11.14
C THR A 43 -15.86 19.01 -10.88
N ARG A 44 -15.02 18.06 -10.50
CA ARG A 44 -13.57 18.27 -10.34
C ARG A 44 -12.87 18.24 -11.68
N GLU A 45 -11.84 19.06 -11.84
CA GLU A 45 -10.95 18.96 -12.99
C GLU A 45 -10.20 17.62 -12.99
N THR A 46 -9.80 17.13 -11.81
CA THR A 46 -9.11 15.85 -11.66
C THR A 46 -9.61 15.09 -10.44
N LEU A 47 -9.96 13.83 -10.66
CA LEU A 47 -10.45 12.90 -9.64
C LEU A 47 -9.65 11.60 -9.74
N VAL A 48 -9.20 11.08 -8.61
CA VAL A 48 -8.34 9.90 -8.56
C VAL A 48 -8.99 8.83 -7.70
N GLY A 49 -9.34 7.72 -8.34
CA GLY A 49 -9.74 6.49 -7.65
C GLY A 49 -8.52 5.64 -7.35
N THR A 50 -8.41 5.14 -6.14
CA THR A 50 -7.35 4.22 -5.73
C THR A 50 -7.96 2.94 -5.20
N TYR A 51 -7.49 1.81 -5.70
CA TYR A 51 -7.93 0.47 -5.31
C TYR A 51 -6.78 -0.25 -4.61
N PHE A 52 -7.04 -0.79 -3.42
CA PHE A 52 -6.05 -1.48 -2.62
C PHE A 52 -6.26 -2.99 -2.73
N TYR A 53 -5.21 -3.69 -3.13
CA TYR A 53 -5.22 -5.13 -3.32
C TYR A 53 -4.13 -5.80 -2.48
N ASP A 54 -4.39 -7.01 -2.02
CA ASP A 54 -3.35 -7.89 -1.49
C ASP A 54 -2.42 -8.32 -2.64
N ALA A 55 -1.11 -8.13 -2.44
CA ALA A 55 -0.11 -8.34 -3.49
C ALA A 55 -0.01 -9.81 -3.95
N VAL A 56 -0.33 -10.76 -3.06
CA VAL A 56 -0.20 -12.20 -3.32
C VAL A 56 -1.53 -12.76 -3.84
N SER A 57 -2.62 -12.59 -3.10
CA SER A 57 -3.93 -13.16 -3.41
C SER A 57 -4.71 -12.36 -4.46
N ARG A 58 -4.30 -11.11 -4.74
CA ARG A 58 -4.96 -10.19 -5.69
C ARG A 58 -6.39 -9.79 -5.31
N ASN A 59 -6.83 -10.14 -4.11
CA ASN A 59 -8.13 -9.75 -3.58
C ASN A 59 -8.08 -8.32 -3.07
N ALA A 60 -9.22 -7.61 -3.12
CA ALA A 60 -9.32 -6.29 -2.52
C ALA A 60 -9.08 -6.35 -1.00
N VAL A 61 -8.33 -5.39 -0.47
CA VAL A 61 -8.08 -5.26 0.97
C VAL A 61 -9.40 -4.91 1.66
N SER A 62 -9.83 -5.77 2.59
CA SER A 62 -11.12 -5.59 3.29
C SER A 62 -11.02 -4.72 4.54
N GLN A 63 -9.81 -4.56 5.08
CA GLN A 63 -9.51 -3.71 6.22
C GLN A 63 -9.48 -2.23 5.81
N ASN A 64 -9.64 -1.34 6.80
CA ASN A 64 -9.42 0.08 6.58
C ASN A 64 -7.92 0.34 6.32
N VAL A 65 -7.63 1.05 5.23
CA VAL A 65 -6.26 1.47 4.88
C VAL A 65 -6.11 2.94 5.23
N LYS A 66 -5.23 3.26 6.17
CA LYS A 66 -4.83 4.64 6.41
C LYS A 66 -3.84 5.06 5.32
N VAL A 67 -4.18 6.11 4.60
CA VAL A 67 -3.43 6.64 3.47
C VAL A 67 -2.90 8.01 3.84
N THR A 68 -1.58 8.17 3.84
CA THR A 68 -0.92 9.45 4.14
C THR A 68 -0.17 9.94 2.91
N PHE A 69 -0.51 11.12 2.43
CA PHE A 69 0.15 11.79 1.31
C PHE A 69 1.23 12.75 1.81
N THR A 70 2.42 12.66 1.21
CA THR A 70 3.56 13.55 1.46
C THR A 70 4.19 13.99 0.14
N GLY A 71 5.18 14.89 0.20
CA GLY A 71 5.83 15.47 -0.97
C GLY A 71 5.30 16.86 -1.34
N ALA A 72 5.89 17.46 -2.38
CA ALA A 72 5.67 18.87 -2.74
C ALA A 72 4.22 19.20 -3.11
N ASN A 73 3.48 18.23 -3.66
CA ASN A 73 2.09 18.40 -4.08
C ASN A 73 1.05 17.90 -3.08
N ALA A 74 1.45 17.36 -1.91
CA ALA A 74 0.49 16.78 -0.96
C ALA A 74 -0.56 17.78 -0.46
N SER A 75 -0.18 19.06 -0.28
CA SER A 75 -1.10 20.12 0.12
C SER A 75 -2.09 20.55 -0.97
N LYS A 76 -2.06 19.90 -2.15
CA LYS A 76 -3.00 20.12 -3.26
C LYS A 76 -4.00 18.98 -3.39
N ILE A 77 -3.95 17.99 -2.50
CA ILE A 77 -4.93 16.92 -2.44
C ILE A 77 -6.14 17.42 -1.65
N VAL A 78 -7.33 17.19 -2.20
CA VAL A 78 -8.61 17.56 -1.60
C VAL A 78 -9.51 16.35 -1.47
N ASP A 79 -10.42 16.38 -0.50
CA ASP A 79 -11.51 15.41 -0.42
C ASP A 79 -12.71 15.79 -1.31
N GLU A 80 -13.78 15.00 -1.24
CA GLU A 80 -15.02 15.25 -1.99
C GLU A 80 -15.66 16.61 -1.69
N THR A 81 -15.40 17.18 -0.50
CA THR A 81 -15.95 18.47 -0.05
C THR A 81 -15.09 19.68 -0.43
N ASN A 82 -13.95 19.46 -1.11
CA ASN A 82 -12.93 20.47 -1.45
C ASN A 82 -12.00 20.85 -0.31
N GLU A 83 -12.02 20.13 0.81
CA GLU A 83 -11.13 20.43 1.91
C GLU A 83 -9.76 19.80 1.65
N THR A 84 -8.70 20.60 1.83
CA THR A 84 -7.34 20.10 1.70
C THR A 84 -7.06 19.08 2.79
N LYS A 85 -6.65 17.88 2.40
CA LYS A 85 -6.47 16.76 3.31
C LYS A 85 -5.31 15.89 2.84
N THR A 86 -4.43 15.52 3.76
CA THR A 86 -3.26 14.68 3.48
C THR A 86 -3.34 13.31 4.12
N VAL A 87 -4.34 13.07 4.97
CA VAL A 87 -4.55 11.77 5.64
C VAL A 87 -5.99 11.34 5.39
N PHE A 88 -6.15 10.16 4.81
CA PHE A 88 -7.42 9.55 4.51
C PHE A 88 -7.51 8.17 5.13
N THR A 89 -8.73 7.67 5.28
CA THR A 89 -9.01 6.28 5.58
C THR A 89 -9.79 5.72 4.40
N ALA A 90 -9.19 4.79 3.66
CA ALA A 90 -9.87 4.03 2.63
C ALA A 90 -10.71 2.94 3.31
N GLU A 91 -11.97 2.83 2.90
CA GLU A 91 -12.88 1.79 3.38
C GLU A 91 -13.10 0.77 2.27
N LYS A 92 -13.11 -0.52 2.63
CA LYS A 92 -13.33 -1.63 1.67
C LYS A 92 -12.37 -1.60 0.47
N GLY A 93 -11.14 -1.16 0.69
CA GLY A 93 -10.10 -1.15 -0.33
C GLY A 93 -10.29 -0.11 -1.42
N ILE A 94 -11.08 0.95 -1.19
CA ILE A 94 -11.27 2.04 -2.16
C ILE A 94 -11.03 3.39 -1.47
N LEU A 95 -10.27 4.26 -2.14
CA LEU A 95 -10.13 5.67 -1.79
C LEU A 95 -10.42 6.53 -3.02
N LEU A 96 -11.17 7.61 -2.80
CA LEU A 96 -11.37 8.65 -3.80
C LEU A 96 -10.80 9.96 -3.26
N PHE A 97 -10.01 10.66 -4.07
CA PHE A 97 -9.54 12.00 -3.75
C PHE A 97 -9.48 12.87 -5.01
N GLY A 98 -9.52 14.18 -4.82
CA GLY A 98 -9.36 15.16 -5.88
C GLY A 98 -7.99 15.82 -5.85
N ILE A 99 -7.62 16.44 -6.96
CA ILE A 99 -6.58 17.47 -6.99
C ILE A 99 -7.26 18.83 -6.99
N GLN A 100 -6.76 19.78 -6.20
CA GLN A 100 -7.25 21.15 -6.16
C GLN A 100 -7.35 21.72 -7.57
N ASP A 101 -8.54 22.22 -7.95
CA ASP A 101 -8.80 22.76 -9.28
C ASP A 101 -7.82 23.91 -9.63
N GLY A 102 -7.42 24.00 -10.90
CA GLY A 102 -6.43 24.95 -11.37
C GLY A 102 -4.97 24.56 -11.12
N THR A 103 -4.69 23.46 -10.41
CA THR A 103 -3.33 22.91 -10.28
C THR A 103 -2.78 22.54 -11.66
N GLN A 104 -1.56 23.00 -11.96
CA GLN A 104 -0.90 22.77 -13.24
C GLN A 104 0.04 21.58 -13.15
N PHE A 105 -0.16 20.60 -14.01
CA PHE A 105 0.72 19.45 -14.20
C PHE A 105 0.56 18.89 -15.61
N SER A 106 1.55 18.13 -16.09
CA SER A 106 1.62 17.64 -17.47
C SER A 106 2.49 16.39 -17.56
N GLN A 107 2.65 15.84 -18.77
CA GLN A 107 3.56 14.72 -19.02
C GLN A 107 5.02 15.03 -18.62
N SER A 108 5.53 16.23 -18.90
CA SER A 108 6.90 16.63 -18.57
C SER A 108 7.08 17.12 -17.13
N SER A 109 5.98 17.34 -16.41
CA SER A 109 5.97 17.79 -15.02
C SER A 109 4.74 17.21 -14.33
N PRO A 110 4.74 15.91 -13.99
CA PRO A 110 3.59 15.24 -13.42
C PRO A 110 3.28 15.80 -12.02
N PHE A 111 2.02 15.65 -11.62
CA PHE A 111 1.64 15.79 -10.23
C PHE A 111 2.16 14.57 -9.48
N GLU A 112 3.21 14.77 -8.68
CA GLU A 112 3.90 13.72 -7.95
C GLU A 112 3.63 13.85 -6.45
N VAL A 113 3.24 12.74 -5.83
CA VAL A 113 3.07 12.61 -4.38
C VAL A 113 3.59 11.26 -3.90
N THR A 114 4.15 11.25 -2.70
CA THR A 114 4.49 10.02 -1.99
C THR A 114 3.29 9.60 -1.16
N VAL A 115 2.91 8.33 -1.26
CA VAL A 115 1.76 7.76 -0.57
C VAL A 115 2.25 6.67 0.37
N LYS A 116 1.99 6.84 1.66
CA LYS A 116 2.23 5.83 2.70
C LYS A 116 0.92 5.14 3.05
N LEU A 117 0.93 3.80 3.00
CA LEU A 117 -0.20 2.91 3.22
C LEU A 117 0.01 2.12 4.51
N GLU A 118 -0.97 2.17 5.40
CA GLU A 118 -0.95 1.44 6.67
C GLU A 118 -2.29 0.71 6.87
N ALA A 119 -2.27 -0.61 7.02
CA ALA A 119 -3.47 -1.40 7.29
C ALA A 119 -3.14 -2.56 8.25
N SER A 120 -4.11 -2.96 9.07
CA SER A 120 -3.91 -4.07 10.02
C SER A 120 -3.68 -5.38 9.27
N GLY A 121 -2.63 -6.12 9.64
CA GLY A 121 -2.24 -7.37 8.98
C GLY A 121 -1.42 -7.19 7.70
N PHE A 122 -1.14 -5.95 7.29
CA PHE A 122 -0.29 -5.64 6.13
C PHE A 122 0.98 -4.93 6.55
N GLU A 123 2.02 -5.12 5.76
CA GLU A 123 3.25 -4.34 5.86
C GLU A 123 2.98 -2.89 5.47
N THR A 124 3.64 -1.95 6.16
CA THR A 124 3.61 -0.55 5.75
C THR A 124 4.29 -0.41 4.39
N LYS A 125 3.59 0.17 3.43
CA LYS A 125 4.11 0.40 2.08
C LYS A 125 4.17 1.88 1.77
N THR A 126 5.22 2.30 1.07
CA THR A 126 5.34 3.67 0.56
C THR A 126 5.58 3.61 -0.93
N GLU A 127 4.82 4.36 -1.72
CA GLU A 127 4.96 4.42 -3.18
C GLU A 127 4.81 5.85 -3.70
N ILE A 128 5.38 6.14 -4.86
CA ILE A 128 5.24 7.44 -5.52
C ILE A 128 4.16 7.30 -6.60
N ILE A 129 3.12 8.14 -6.50
CA ILE A 129 2.08 8.25 -7.53
C ILE A 129 2.40 9.47 -8.40
N LYS A 130 2.41 9.25 -9.72
CA LYS A 130 2.60 10.30 -10.73
C LYS A 130 1.36 10.41 -11.61
N ILE A 131 0.74 11.58 -11.63
CA ILE A 131 -0.46 11.89 -12.41
C ILE A 131 -0.06 12.84 -13.54
N TYR A 132 -0.25 12.41 -14.77
CA TYR A 132 0.30 13.09 -15.95
C TYR A 132 -0.71 13.96 -16.69
N SER A 133 -2.01 13.78 -16.43
CA SER A 133 -3.09 14.52 -17.11
C SER A 133 -4.31 14.70 -16.21
N LYS A 134 -5.06 15.77 -16.45
CA LYS A 134 -6.35 16.03 -15.80
C LYS A 134 -7.41 14.98 -16.17
N GLY A 135 -8.52 14.98 -15.45
CA GLY A 135 -9.65 14.06 -15.66
C GLY A 135 -9.75 12.98 -14.59
N VAL A 136 -10.48 11.90 -14.91
CA VAL A 136 -10.65 10.77 -13.99
C VAL A 136 -9.50 9.79 -14.19
N GLN A 137 -8.81 9.46 -13.12
CA GLN A 137 -7.66 8.56 -13.10
C GLN A 137 -7.91 7.43 -12.09
N SER A 138 -7.31 6.26 -12.33
CA SER A 138 -7.39 5.11 -11.43
C SER A 138 -6.02 4.50 -11.20
N TYR A 139 -5.73 4.14 -9.94
CA TYR A 139 -4.48 3.46 -9.56
C TYR A 139 -4.79 2.22 -8.74
N ASP A 140 -4.11 1.13 -9.08
CA ASP A 140 -4.11 -0.09 -8.27
C ASP A 140 -2.84 -0.09 -7.41
N LEU A 141 -3.02 -0.13 -6.10
CA LEU A 141 -1.94 -0.18 -5.13
C LEU A 141 -1.97 -1.55 -4.42
N PHE A 142 -0.82 -2.23 -4.44
CA PHE A 142 -0.69 -3.58 -3.89
C PHE A 142 -0.05 -3.53 -2.51
N MET A 143 -0.60 -4.21 -1.51
CA MET A 143 -0.08 -4.28 -0.14
C MET A 143 0.33 -5.71 0.18
N ASN A 144 1.47 -5.88 0.84
CA ASN A 144 1.94 -7.20 1.27
C ASN A 144 1.29 -7.57 2.59
N ASN A 145 0.53 -8.66 2.62
CA ASN A 145 -0.06 -9.17 3.85
C ASN A 145 1.01 -9.95 4.64
N SER A 146 1.23 -9.54 5.89
CA SER A 146 2.30 -10.07 6.75
C SER A 146 2.08 -11.53 7.16
N SER A 147 0.89 -12.09 6.90
CA SER A 147 0.56 -13.49 7.21
C SER A 147 0.60 -14.41 5.99
N THR A 148 0.76 -13.86 4.78
CA THR A 148 0.81 -14.64 3.54
C THR A 148 2.20 -14.63 2.96
N THR A 149 2.85 -15.79 2.94
CA THR A 149 4.11 -15.99 2.24
C THR A 149 3.87 -15.91 0.72
N PRO A 150 4.62 -15.08 -0.04
CA PRO A 150 4.52 -15.03 -1.49
C PRO A 150 4.79 -16.39 -2.15
N GLN A 151 4.20 -16.63 -3.31
CA GLN A 151 4.51 -17.81 -4.10
C GLN A 151 6.00 -17.82 -4.48
N ASN A 152 6.62 -19.00 -4.38
CA ASN A 152 8.05 -19.23 -4.61
C ASN A 152 8.98 -18.52 -3.60
N ALA A 153 8.45 -18.05 -2.47
CA ALA A 153 9.32 -17.63 -1.38
C ALA A 153 10.10 -18.83 -0.85
N ASP A 154 11.39 -18.61 -0.62
CA ASP A 154 12.28 -19.55 0.03
C ASP A 154 12.75 -18.96 1.34
N GLU A 155 12.53 -19.70 2.42
CA GLU A 155 12.71 -19.22 3.80
C GLU A 155 13.86 -19.98 4.47
N GLY A 156 14.54 -19.32 5.41
CA GLY A 156 15.55 -19.92 6.26
C GLY A 156 15.50 -19.29 7.64
N THR A 157 15.73 -20.09 8.68
CA THR A 157 15.74 -19.63 10.07
C THR A 157 16.93 -20.23 10.80
N THR A 158 17.61 -19.41 11.59
CA THR A 158 18.58 -19.89 12.59
C THR A 158 18.39 -19.15 13.90
N THR A 159 19.04 -19.66 14.95
CA THR A 159 19.15 -18.98 16.23
C THR A 159 20.61 -18.76 16.57
N ALA A 160 20.89 -17.67 17.29
CA ALA A 160 22.23 -17.33 17.74
C ALA A 160 22.18 -16.64 19.10
N GLN A 161 23.35 -16.32 19.64
CA GLN A 161 23.51 -15.60 20.91
C GLN A 161 24.15 -14.24 20.68
N THR A 162 23.61 -13.23 21.35
CA THR A 162 24.30 -11.97 21.59
C THR A 162 24.75 -11.87 23.03
N ASP A 163 25.75 -11.04 23.29
CA ASP A 163 26.12 -10.65 24.65
C ASP A 163 25.16 -9.60 25.23
N ASN A 164 25.46 -9.13 26.44
CA ASN A 164 24.66 -8.11 27.12
C ASN A 164 24.71 -6.72 26.44
N SER A 165 25.64 -6.51 25.50
CA SER A 165 25.73 -5.29 24.69
C SER A 165 25.01 -5.42 23.33
N GLY A 166 24.49 -6.61 23.03
CA GLY A 166 23.87 -6.95 21.76
C GLY A 166 24.83 -7.25 20.63
N THR A 167 26.07 -7.61 20.96
CA THR A 167 27.08 -8.02 19.99
C THR A 167 27.01 -9.52 19.71
N THR A 168 27.05 -9.95 18.45
CA THR A 168 27.09 -11.38 18.09
C THR A 168 28.41 -12.03 18.52
N GLN A 169 28.32 -13.20 19.17
CA GLN A 169 29.51 -13.88 19.71
C GLN A 169 30.22 -14.79 18.71
N THR A 170 29.49 -15.29 17.71
CA THR A 170 29.99 -16.12 16.63
C THR A 170 29.41 -15.64 15.31
N ASP A 171 29.97 -16.10 14.20
CA ASP A 171 29.32 -15.92 12.90
C ASP A 171 27.95 -16.58 12.95
N VAL A 172 26.93 -15.86 12.50
CA VAL A 172 25.55 -16.35 12.37
C VAL A 172 25.29 -16.56 10.89
N GLN A 173 25.02 -17.80 10.50
CA GLN A 173 24.72 -18.14 9.12
C GLN A 173 23.28 -18.68 9.03
N VAL A 174 22.49 -18.08 8.15
CA VAL A 174 21.16 -18.58 7.76
C VAL A 174 21.22 -18.93 6.31
N THR A 175 20.84 -20.15 5.96
CA THR A 175 20.64 -20.56 4.58
C THR A 175 19.17 -20.87 4.39
N THR A 176 18.59 -20.42 3.28
CA THR A 176 17.21 -20.74 2.92
C THR A 176 17.06 -22.22 2.57
N ASN A 177 15.84 -22.73 2.57
CA ASN A 177 15.57 -24.18 2.45
C ASN A 177 16.09 -24.78 1.13
N SER A 178 16.12 -24.00 0.04
CA SER A 178 16.71 -24.46 -1.24
C SER A 178 18.24 -24.57 -1.20
N GLY A 179 18.90 -23.89 -0.26
CA GLY A 179 20.35 -23.71 -0.27
C GLY A 179 20.85 -22.55 -1.12
N GLU A 180 19.97 -21.84 -1.84
CA GLU A 180 20.35 -20.82 -2.82
C GLU A 180 20.71 -19.47 -2.19
N THR A 181 20.05 -19.07 -1.11
CA THR A 181 20.38 -17.82 -0.40
C THR A 181 21.00 -18.11 0.96
N THR A 182 22.13 -17.46 1.22
CA THR A 182 22.80 -17.49 2.52
C THR A 182 23.00 -16.07 3.05
N VAL A 183 22.61 -15.81 4.29
CA VAL A 183 22.90 -14.58 5.01
C VAL A 183 23.89 -14.88 6.12
N THR A 184 24.97 -14.10 6.18
CA THR A 184 26.01 -14.19 7.20
C THR A 184 26.07 -12.89 7.99
N ILE A 185 26.01 -13.01 9.31
CA ILE A 185 26.28 -11.94 10.27
C ILE A 185 27.61 -12.28 10.95
N PRO A 186 28.70 -11.55 10.66
CA PRO A 186 30.00 -11.82 11.26
C PRO A 186 29.96 -11.69 12.79
N ALA A 187 30.80 -12.45 13.48
CA ALA A 187 31.07 -12.27 14.90
C ALA A 187 31.52 -10.83 15.19
N GLY A 188 31.13 -10.28 16.34
CA GLY A 188 31.42 -8.89 16.70
C GLY A 188 30.49 -7.87 16.07
N THR A 189 29.42 -8.29 15.37
CA THR A 189 28.43 -7.35 14.83
C THR A 189 27.55 -6.82 15.96
N ASP A 190 27.53 -5.50 16.13
CA ASP A 190 26.61 -4.81 17.04
C ASP A 190 25.18 -4.84 16.46
N LEU A 191 24.27 -5.54 17.14
CA LEU A 191 22.86 -5.61 16.79
C LEU A 191 22.00 -4.62 17.59
N GLY A 192 22.61 -3.72 18.35
CA GLY A 192 21.95 -2.74 19.20
C GLY A 192 21.43 -3.35 20.50
N ASN A 193 20.16 -3.14 20.81
CA ASN A 193 19.57 -3.56 22.09
C ASN A 193 19.09 -5.03 22.12
N LEU A 194 19.48 -5.86 21.15
CA LEU A 194 19.10 -7.27 21.15
C LEU A 194 19.95 -8.06 22.12
N SER A 195 19.37 -8.65 23.17
CA SER A 195 20.12 -9.40 24.18
C SER A 195 19.72 -10.87 24.25
N GLY A 196 20.70 -11.76 24.40
CA GLY A 196 20.49 -13.20 24.62
C GLY A 196 20.20 -13.95 23.32
N ASN A 197 19.20 -14.85 23.36
CA ASN A 197 18.82 -15.64 22.19
C ASN A 197 18.20 -14.71 21.14
N ILE A 198 18.80 -14.70 19.95
CA ILE A 198 18.23 -14.08 18.76
C ILE A 198 17.78 -15.14 17.76
N THR A 199 16.74 -14.82 17.01
CA THR A 199 16.27 -15.57 15.83
C THR A 199 16.52 -14.72 14.60
N VAL A 200 17.19 -15.29 13.60
CA VAL A 200 17.41 -14.67 12.30
C VAL A 200 16.58 -15.43 11.28
N ASN A 201 15.68 -14.72 10.62
CA ASN A 201 14.87 -15.24 9.52
C ASN A 201 15.30 -14.55 8.23
N VAL A 202 15.39 -15.34 7.16
CA VAL A 202 15.66 -14.87 5.80
C VAL A 202 14.53 -15.39 4.93
N THR A 203 13.97 -14.52 4.10
CA THR A 203 13.01 -14.88 3.07
C THR A 203 13.47 -14.28 1.76
N THR A 204 13.74 -15.12 0.77
CA THR A 204 14.05 -14.70 -0.60
C THR A 204 12.84 -14.99 -1.48
N VAL A 205 12.43 -14.02 -2.29
CA VAL A 205 11.36 -14.21 -3.27
C VAL A 205 11.87 -13.80 -4.65
N PRO A 206 12.14 -14.76 -5.56
CA PRO A 206 12.44 -14.45 -6.95
C PRO A 206 11.27 -13.70 -7.61
N ILE A 207 11.57 -12.64 -8.34
CA ILE A 207 10.54 -11.87 -9.06
C ILE A 207 10.24 -12.56 -10.39
N THR A 208 8.97 -12.85 -10.58
CA THR A 208 8.37 -13.47 -11.75
C THR A 208 7.16 -12.64 -12.18
N SER A 209 6.58 -12.94 -13.34
CA SER A 209 5.34 -12.30 -13.77
C SER A 209 4.16 -12.55 -12.83
N GLN A 210 4.21 -13.59 -11.98
CA GLN A 210 3.11 -13.95 -11.07
C GLN A 210 3.14 -13.14 -9.76
N ASN A 211 4.32 -12.73 -9.31
CA ASN A 211 4.51 -12.05 -8.03
C ASN A 211 5.17 -10.67 -8.15
N VAL A 212 5.21 -10.08 -9.36
CA VAL A 212 5.80 -8.76 -9.63
C VAL A 212 5.26 -7.64 -8.73
N TYR A 213 4.07 -7.80 -8.15
CA TYR A 213 3.41 -6.78 -7.34
C TYR A 213 3.90 -6.69 -5.90
N ILE A 214 4.70 -7.65 -5.43
CA ILE A 214 5.33 -7.62 -4.11
C ILE A 214 6.49 -6.60 -4.06
N VAL A 215 7.03 -6.23 -5.24
CA VAL A 215 8.01 -5.16 -5.40
C VAL A 215 7.34 -3.89 -5.92
N PRO A 216 7.88 -2.71 -5.58
CA PRO A 216 7.39 -1.48 -6.18
C PRO A 216 7.56 -1.51 -7.68
N GLN A 217 6.55 -1.01 -8.37
CA GLN A 217 6.61 -0.76 -9.79
C GLN A 217 7.33 0.59 -10.02
N ASN A 218 8.10 0.70 -11.10
CA ASN A 218 8.81 1.94 -11.49
C ASN A 218 9.99 2.33 -10.61
N LEU A 219 10.78 1.35 -10.16
CA LEU A 219 12.06 1.61 -9.53
C LEU A 219 12.96 2.37 -10.51
N SER A 220 13.42 3.54 -10.09
CA SER A 220 14.37 4.34 -10.86
C SER A 220 15.42 4.95 -9.95
N LEU A 221 16.64 5.04 -10.47
CA LEU A 221 17.75 5.75 -9.85
C LEU A 221 17.58 7.26 -10.02
N SER A 222 18.32 8.05 -9.23
CA SER A 222 18.34 9.52 -9.33
C SER A 222 18.78 10.04 -10.71
N ASN A 223 19.49 9.20 -11.50
CA ASN A 223 19.86 9.48 -12.88
C ASN A 223 18.79 9.04 -13.91
N ASN A 224 17.58 8.70 -13.45
CA ASN A 224 16.45 8.22 -14.25
C ASN A 224 16.65 6.85 -14.94
N SER A 225 17.64 6.06 -14.52
CA SER A 225 17.79 4.67 -14.98
C SER A 225 16.76 3.78 -14.30
N THR A 226 16.01 2.99 -15.08
CA THR A 226 15.06 1.99 -14.57
C THR A 226 15.81 0.82 -13.95
N ILE A 227 15.37 0.39 -12.77
CA ILE A 227 15.87 -0.81 -12.10
C ILE A 227 14.86 -1.93 -12.35
N GLU A 228 15.33 -3.06 -12.85
CA GLU A 228 14.51 -4.26 -12.98
C GLU A 228 14.79 -5.21 -11.80
N PRO A 229 13.83 -5.37 -10.88
CA PRO A 229 14.01 -6.23 -9.71
C PRO A 229 14.05 -7.70 -10.10
N ALA A 230 15.07 -8.43 -9.66
CA ALA A 230 15.24 -9.86 -9.88
C ALA A 230 14.75 -10.71 -8.69
N ALA A 231 14.89 -10.21 -7.47
CA ALA A 231 14.40 -10.84 -6.24
C ALA A 231 14.19 -9.81 -5.13
N THR A 232 13.35 -10.13 -4.15
CA THR A 232 13.36 -9.48 -2.83
C THR A 232 14.01 -10.38 -1.80
N ILE A 233 14.80 -9.77 -0.91
CA ILE A 233 15.35 -10.46 0.26
C ILE A 233 14.93 -9.69 1.51
N ASN A 234 14.21 -10.40 2.39
CA ASN A 234 13.80 -9.93 3.69
C ASN A 234 14.66 -10.61 4.75
N VAL A 235 15.37 -9.82 5.56
CA VAL A 235 16.13 -10.32 6.71
C VAL A 235 15.53 -9.73 7.97
N SER A 236 15.10 -10.59 8.89
CA SER A 236 14.53 -10.23 10.18
C SER A 236 15.36 -10.82 11.31
N ILE A 237 15.99 -9.96 12.11
CA ILE A 237 16.75 -10.34 13.31
C ILE A 237 15.96 -9.89 14.53
N LYS A 238 15.48 -10.84 15.33
CA LYS A 238 14.67 -10.57 16.53
C LYS A 238 15.22 -11.24 17.77
N ASP A 239 15.11 -10.60 18.94
CA ASP A 239 15.33 -11.29 20.21
C ASP A 239 14.04 -11.96 20.73
N GLN A 240 14.15 -12.67 21.85
CA GLN A 240 13.03 -13.31 22.55
C GLN A 240 11.93 -12.33 23.04
N ASN A 241 12.20 -11.03 23.08
CA ASN A 241 11.26 -9.98 23.46
C ASN A 241 10.64 -9.29 22.22
N ASN A 242 10.88 -9.82 21.01
CA ASN A 242 10.50 -9.22 19.73
C ASN A 242 11.14 -7.87 19.41
N ASN A 243 12.21 -7.47 20.09
CA ASN A 243 13.03 -6.35 19.64
C ASN A 243 13.68 -6.72 18.30
N SER A 244 13.83 -5.75 17.38
CA SER A 244 14.33 -6.02 16.02
C SER A 244 15.55 -5.17 15.66
N SER A 245 16.63 -5.79 15.18
CA SER A 245 17.86 -5.08 14.79
C SER A 245 17.86 -4.67 13.33
N SER A 246 18.52 -3.55 13.03
CA SER A 246 18.75 -3.09 11.67
C SER A 246 20.03 -3.54 10.99
N SER A 247 20.89 -4.25 11.70
CA SER A 247 22.31 -4.22 11.39
C SER A 247 22.69 -4.80 10.03
N LEU A 248 23.89 -4.41 9.61
CA LEU A 248 24.48 -4.75 8.35
C LEU A 248 24.74 -6.26 8.26
N VAL A 249 24.17 -6.93 7.27
CA VAL A 249 24.43 -8.36 6.98
C VAL A 249 25.16 -8.54 5.66
N GLN A 250 25.86 -9.66 5.51
CA GLN A 250 26.38 -10.13 4.24
C GLN A 250 25.36 -11.10 3.65
N ILE A 251 24.93 -10.88 2.42
CA ILE A 251 24.01 -11.77 1.71
C ILE A 251 24.74 -12.40 0.54
N SER A 252 24.44 -13.67 0.33
CA SER A 252 24.97 -14.50 -0.73
C SER A 252 23.82 -15.14 -1.48
N LEU A 253 23.79 -14.97 -2.80
CA LEU A 253 22.66 -15.35 -3.65
C LEU A 253 23.10 -16.34 -4.73
N GLY A 254 22.28 -17.36 -4.93
CA GLY A 254 22.28 -18.31 -6.03
C GLY A 254 20.87 -18.43 -6.63
N GLY A 255 20.74 -19.07 -7.79
CA GLY A 255 19.43 -19.39 -8.41
C GLY A 255 18.61 -18.19 -8.94
N ILE A 256 19.10 -16.95 -8.81
CA ILE A 256 18.36 -15.77 -9.28
C ILE A 256 18.54 -15.59 -10.79
N VAL A 257 17.41 -15.46 -11.49
CA VAL A 257 17.34 -15.14 -12.91
C VAL A 257 17.47 -13.63 -13.13
N ASN A 258 18.37 -13.24 -14.03
CA ASN A 258 18.50 -11.86 -14.48
C ASN A 258 17.28 -11.49 -15.36
N PRO A 259 16.47 -10.50 -14.95
CA PRO A 259 15.23 -10.17 -15.66
C PRO A 259 15.47 -9.67 -17.09
N ARG A 260 16.66 -9.12 -17.39
CA ARG A 260 17.01 -8.62 -18.73
C ARG A 260 17.34 -9.73 -19.71
N THR A 261 18.01 -10.79 -19.25
CA THR A 261 18.50 -11.87 -20.11
C THR A 261 17.61 -13.11 -20.06
N GLY A 262 16.81 -13.28 -19.00
CA GLY A 262 16.04 -14.49 -18.76
C GLY A 262 16.88 -15.70 -18.35
N THR A 263 18.16 -15.50 -18.03
CA THR A 263 19.08 -16.56 -17.56
C THR A 263 19.54 -16.28 -16.14
N GLU A 264 19.98 -17.29 -15.40
CA GLU A 264 20.63 -17.09 -14.11
C GLU A 264 21.84 -16.15 -14.22
N TYR A 265 22.09 -15.37 -13.17
CA TYR A 265 23.27 -14.51 -13.10
C TYR A 265 24.55 -15.34 -13.22
N GLN A 266 25.43 -14.92 -14.13
CA GLN A 266 26.71 -15.59 -14.42
C GLN A 266 27.85 -15.06 -13.55
N SER A 267 28.93 -15.84 -13.42
CA SER A 267 30.12 -15.42 -12.67
C SER A 267 30.64 -14.08 -13.20
N GLY A 268 30.94 -13.15 -12.29
CA GLY A 268 31.44 -11.81 -12.61
C GLY A 268 30.35 -10.77 -12.90
N GLU A 269 29.09 -11.15 -13.08
CA GLU A 269 28.01 -10.17 -13.25
C GLU A 269 27.78 -9.38 -11.96
N THR A 270 27.56 -8.07 -12.09
CA THR A 270 27.30 -7.20 -10.94
C THR A 270 25.80 -7.11 -10.68
N VAL A 271 25.42 -7.28 -9.42
CA VAL A 271 24.05 -7.13 -8.93
C VAL A 271 24.01 -5.95 -7.97
N GLY A 272 23.20 -4.96 -8.29
CA GLY A 272 22.94 -3.81 -7.41
C GLY A 272 21.95 -4.18 -6.31
N PHE A 273 22.18 -3.65 -5.12
CA PHE A 273 21.28 -3.81 -3.99
C PHE A 273 20.67 -2.47 -3.61
N PHE A 274 19.34 -2.44 -3.61
CA PHE A 274 18.57 -1.22 -3.37
C PHE A 274 17.70 -1.37 -2.13
N MET A 275 17.51 -0.26 -1.42
CA MET A 275 16.70 -0.17 -0.23
C MET A 275 15.75 1.01 -0.32
N GLN A 276 14.52 0.81 0.13
CA GLN A 276 13.54 1.90 0.20
C GLN A 276 13.67 2.69 1.50
N ASN A 277 13.72 4.01 1.36
CA ASN A 277 13.40 4.90 2.47
C ASN A 277 11.88 4.89 2.69
N THR A 278 11.42 4.29 3.78
CA THR A 278 9.99 4.14 4.09
C THR A 278 9.27 5.47 4.34
N THR A 279 10.01 6.56 4.60
CA THR A 279 9.44 7.90 4.81
C THR A 279 9.22 8.63 3.49
N THR A 280 10.19 8.56 2.57
CA THR A 280 10.14 9.29 1.29
C THR A 280 9.64 8.45 0.12
N GLY A 281 9.69 7.13 0.24
CA GLY A 281 9.42 6.17 -0.83
C GLY A 281 10.57 5.98 -1.81
N ASN A 282 11.64 6.78 -1.70
CA ASN A 282 12.79 6.73 -2.60
C ASN A 282 13.61 5.47 -2.40
N TRP A 283 14.18 4.96 -3.50
CA TRP A 283 15.09 3.82 -3.48
C TRP A 283 16.53 4.30 -3.58
N GLU A 284 17.37 3.81 -2.68
CA GLU A 284 18.78 4.14 -2.60
C GLU A 284 19.60 2.87 -2.81
N LYS A 285 20.65 2.98 -3.61
CA LYS A 285 21.60 1.89 -3.79
C LYS A 285 22.47 1.80 -2.55
N VAL A 286 22.40 0.67 -1.86
CA VAL A 286 23.11 0.44 -0.58
C VAL A 286 24.34 -0.44 -0.75
N GLY A 287 24.48 -1.10 -1.90
CA GLY A 287 25.65 -1.91 -2.20
C GLY A 287 25.61 -2.51 -3.60
N GLU A 288 26.67 -3.24 -3.91
CA GLU A 288 26.78 -4.10 -5.09
C GLU A 288 27.45 -5.40 -4.66
N GLY A 289 27.12 -6.47 -5.36
CA GLY A 289 27.81 -7.76 -5.27
C GLY A 289 28.14 -8.25 -6.66
N THR A 290 29.13 -9.12 -6.75
CA THR A 290 29.42 -9.88 -7.97
C THR A 290 28.88 -11.29 -7.82
N ALA A 291 28.07 -11.74 -8.76
CA ALA A 291 27.69 -13.15 -8.86
C ALA A 291 28.95 -13.99 -9.07
N THR A 292 29.11 -15.11 -8.34
CA THR A 292 30.34 -15.91 -8.38
C THR A 292 30.19 -17.23 -9.13
N SER A 293 28.97 -17.72 -9.37
CA SER A 293 28.56 -18.92 -10.16
C SER A 293 29.28 -20.26 -9.88
N PRO A 294 28.56 -21.40 -9.80
CA PRO A 294 27.14 -21.56 -9.47
C PRO A 294 26.96 -21.55 -7.93
N ALA A 295 27.77 -20.74 -7.25
CA ALA A 295 27.84 -20.58 -5.81
C ALA A 295 27.78 -19.08 -5.48
N PRO A 296 27.48 -18.72 -4.23
CA PRO A 296 26.87 -17.42 -3.97
C PRO A 296 27.91 -16.30 -3.81
N GLY A 297 27.60 -15.12 -4.36
CA GLY A 297 28.47 -13.93 -4.30
C GLY A 297 28.44 -13.29 -2.91
N THR A 298 29.54 -12.76 -2.39
CA THR A 298 29.56 -12.17 -1.04
C THR A 298 29.24 -10.68 -1.08
N LEU A 299 28.22 -10.25 -0.33
CA LEU A 299 27.93 -8.83 -0.10
C LEU A 299 28.76 -8.22 1.03
N GLY A 300 29.08 -6.93 0.84
CA GLY A 300 29.38 -6.02 1.95
C GLY A 300 28.09 -5.48 2.57
N LYS A 301 27.94 -5.70 3.87
CA LYS A 301 27.17 -4.92 4.87
C LYS A 301 25.92 -4.14 4.37
N THR A 302 24.68 -4.58 4.66
CA THR A 302 23.41 -3.83 4.38
C THR A 302 22.37 -3.83 5.54
N ASN A 303 21.69 -2.70 5.83
CA ASN A 303 20.82 -2.50 7.01
C ASN A 303 19.29 -2.63 6.68
N LYS A 304 18.59 -3.76 6.97
CA LYS A 304 17.10 -3.95 6.82
C LYS A 304 16.52 -3.84 5.40
N THR A 305 15.19 -3.93 5.19
CA THR A 305 14.32 -5.13 5.23
C THR A 305 13.88 -5.51 3.81
N ASN A 306 14.20 -4.74 2.76
CA ASN A 306 13.80 -5.07 1.39
C ASN A 306 14.97 -4.76 0.48
N VAL A 307 15.79 -5.79 0.24
CA VAL A 307 16.89 -5.70 -0.71
C VAL A 307 16.39 -6.20 -2.05
N ILE A 308 16.38 -5.31 -3.04
CA ILE A 308 16.12 -5.68 -4.43
C ILE A 308 17.46 -5.91 -5.10
N GLY A 309 17.70 -7.14 -5.56
CA GLY A 309 18.79 -7.44 -6.48
C GLY A 309 18.36 -7.06 -7.90
N GLY A 310 19.10 -6.21 -8.60
CA GLY A 310 18.80 -5.84 -9.99
C GLY A 310 20.05 -5.34 -10.73
N ALA A 311 20.05 -5.47 -12.05
CA ALA A 311 21.06 -4.91 -12.94
C ALA A 311 20.59 -3.58 -13.56
#